data_AF-A0A0L8MH18-F1
#
_entry.id   AF-A0A0L8MH18-F1
#
_cell.length_a   1.000
_cell.length_b   1.000
_cell.length_c   1.000
_cell.angle_alpha   90.00
_cell.angle_beta   90.00
_cell.angle_gamma   90.00
#
_symmetry.space_group_name_H-M   'P 1'
#
loop_
_entity.id
_entity.type
_entity.pdbx_description
1 polymer ?
#
loop_
_entity_poly.entity_id
_entity_poly.type
_entity_poly.pdbx_seq_one_letter_code
_entity_poly.pdbx_strand_id
1 'polypeptide(L)'
;MRLGPHHWFAEHLLAVVSGLRPVHSLLGHTVGPAYQQLITLAPTEPLRDRLRPVIRQCGRFTPGPGVIEAFARIATGDRLSAMAFRLEQGQDLRWRCAAVEIQGPRP
;
A
#
# COMPACT_ATOMS: atom_id res chain seq x y z
N MET A 1 20.34 2.15 5.21
CA MET A 1 20.06 1.34 4.00
C MET A 1 18.84 1.96 3.33
N ARG A 2 18.92 2.36 2.06
CA ARG A 2 17.73 2.85 1.34
C ARG A 2 16.87 1.63 0.99
N LEU A 3 15.73 1.49 1.66
CA LEU A 3 14.75 0.44 1.33
C LEU A 3 14.20 0.71 -0.08
N GLY A 4 13.97 -0.33 -0.88
CA GLY A 4 13.53 -0.20 -2.28
C GLY A 4 12.12 0.40 -2.42
N PRO A 5 11.66 0.71 -3.65
CA PRO A 5 10.39 1.42 -3.88
C PRO A 5 9.18 0.76 -3.21
N HIS A 6 9.10 -0.57 -3.22
CA HIS A 6 8.08 -1.35 -2.52
C HIS A 6 7.92 -1.02 -1.02
N HIS A 7 8.99 -0.72 -0.29
CA HIS A 7 8.86 -0.35 1.12
C HIS A 7 8.24 1.04 1.28
N TRP A 8 8.67 2.02 0.47
CA TRP A 8 8.07 3.35 0.48
C TRP A 8 6.58 3.27 0.17
N PHE A 9 6.21 2.51 -0.86
CA PHE A 9 4.80 2.29 -1.22
C PHE A 9 4.03 1.56 -0.11
N ALA A 10 4.59 0.51 0.49
CA ALA A 10 3.90 -0.22 1.56
C ALA A 10 3.53 0.71 2.73
N GLU A 11 4.45 1.56 3.18
CA GLU A 11 4.20 2.53 4.26
C GLU A 11 3.13 3.57 3.89
N HIS A 12 3.18 4.11 2.67
CA HIS A 12 2.22 5.14 2.25
C HIS A 12 0.84 4.58 1.95
N LEU A 13 0.77 3.40 1.33
CA LEU A 13 -0.47 2.66 1.14
C LEU A 13 -1.08 2.30 2.49
N LEU A 14 -0.29 1.80 3.45
CA LEU A 14 -0.75 1.50 4.81
C LEU A 14 -1.31 2.75 5.49
N ALA A 15 -0.61 3.87 5.41
CA ALA A 15 -1.10 5.13 5.98
C ALA A 15 -2.45 5.55 5.39
N VAL A 16 -2.70 5.32 4.10
CA VAL A 16 -3.97 5.63 3.45
C VAL A 16 -5.08 4.67 3.87
N VAL A 17 -4.85 3.36 3.77
CA VAL A 17 -5.89 2.35 4.07
C VAL A 17 -6.22 2.25 5.56
N SER A 18 -5.33 2.76 6.42
CA SER A 18 -5.59 2.94 7.84
C SER A 18 -6.07 4.35 8.19
N GLY A 19 -6.28 5.23 7.22
CA GLY A 19 -6.83 6.59 7.37
C GLY A 19 -5.92 7.60 8.07
N LEU A 20 -4.64 7.28 8.26
CA LEU A 20 -3.62 8.22 8.76
C LEU A 20 -3.26 9.29 7.72
N ARG A 21 -3.52 9.01 6.44
CA ARG A 21 -3.37 9.95 5.32
C ARG A 21 -4.57 9.85 4.40
N PRO A 22 -4.98 10.96 3.77
CA PRO A 22 -6.04 10.92 2.77
C PRO A 22 -5.56 10.25 1.48
N VAL A 23 -6.48 9.65 0.71
CA VAL A 23 -6.18 8.98 -0.57
C VAL A 23 -5.46 9.92 -1.55
N HIS A 24 -5.86 11.20 -1.61
CA HIS A 24 -5.25 12.18 -2.52
C HIS A 24 -3.77 12.47 -2.23
N SER A 25 -3.22 12.04 -1.07
CA SER A 25 -1.78 12.11 -0.80
C SER A 25 -0.94 11.23 -1.74
N LEU A 26 -1.58 10.27 -2.43
CA LEU A 26 -0.97 9.42 -3.45
C LEU A 26 -1.26 9.87 -4.89
N LEU A 27 -1.77 11.09 -5.10
CA LEU A 27 -1.89 11.66 -6.45
C LEU A 27 -0.53 11.68 -7.14
N GLY A 28 -0.50 11.23 -8.39
CA GLY A 28 0.75 11.06 -9.17
C GLY A 28 1.58 9.82 -8.80
N HIS A 29 1.24 9.12 -7.71
CA HIS A 29 1.84 7.85 -7.28
C HIS A 29 0.96 6.62 -7.56
N THR A 30 -0.17 6.80 -8.22
CA THR A 30 -1.07 5.72 -8.65
C THR A 30 -1.31 5.76 -10.16
N VAL A 31 -1.54 4.60 -10.76
CA VAL A 31 -1.98 4.42 -12.16
C VAL A 31 -3.04 3.33 -12.23
N GLY A 32 -3.74 3.27 -13.37
CA GLY A 32 -4.75 2.23 -13.61
C GLY A 32 -5.81 2.19 -12.49
N PRO A 33 -6.21 0.99 -12.01
CA PRO A 33 -7.27 0.85 -11.02
C PRO A 33 -6.87 1.25 -9.59
N ALA A 34 -5.58 1.40 -9.27
CA ALA A 34 -5.10 1.59 -7.89
C ALA A 34 -5.77 2.74 -7.15
N TYR A 35 -5.99 3.88 -7.81
CA TYR A 35 -6.60 5.03 -7.16
C TYR A 35 -8.04 4.73 -6.68
N GLN A 36 -8.83 4.08 -7.54
CA GLN A 36 -10.19 3.70 -7.19
C GLN A 36 -10.22 2.59 -6.12
N GLN A 37 -9.30 1.62 -6.19
CA GLN A 37 -9.14 0.60 -5.16
C GLN A 37 -8.83 1.23 -3.79
N LEU A 38 -7.97 2.25 -3.75
CA LEU A 38 -7.67 2.99 -2.51
C LEU A 38 -8.88 3.73 -1.95
N ILE A 39 -9.73 4.32 -2.80
CA ILE A 39 -11.00 4.92 -2.35
C ILE A 39 -11.87 3.87 -1.66
N THR A 40 -11.97 2.66 -2.22
CA THR A 40 -12.77 1.57 -1.64
C THR A 40 -12.17 1.00 -0.35
N LEU A 41 -10.84 0.95 -0.26
CA LEU A 41 -10.12 0.42 0.89
C LEU A 41 -10.00 1.42 2.05
N ALA A 42 -9.97 2.73 1.75
CA ALA A 42 -9.88 3.78 2.74
C ALA A 42 -11.02 3.65 3.78
N PRO A 43 -10.75 3.97 5.05
CA PRO A 43 -11.77 3.93 6.08
C PRO A 43 -12.77 5.06 5.84
N THR A 44 -14.06 4.74 5.92
CA THR A 44 -15.15 5.72 5.82
C THR A 44 -15.45 6.40 7.16
N GLU A 45 -15.02 5.79 8.27
CA GLU A 45 -15.26 6.26 9.64
C GLU A 45 -14.01 6.93 10.23
N PRO A 46 -14.16 7.93 11.13
CA PRO A 46 -13.04 8.56 11.80
C PRO A 46 -12.19 7.54 12.57
N LEU A 47 -10.86 7.69 12.56
CA LEU A 47 -9.99 6.94 13.48
C LEU A 47 -10.29 7.35 14.91
N ARG A 48 -11.09 6.57 15.62
CA ARG A 48 -11.19 6.64 17.09
C ARG A 48 -10.65 5.33 17.65
N ASP A 49 -9.67 5.47 18.54
CA ASP A 49 -9.14 4.41 19.40
C ASP A 49 -8.72 3.10 18.69
N ARG A 50 -8.12 3.21 17.50
CA ARG A 50 -7.58 2.05 16.76
C ARG A 50 -6.09 1.87 17.08
N LEU A 51 -5.70 0.62 17.35
CA LEU A 51 -4.29 0.22 17.46
C LEU A 51 -3.54 0.60 16.19
N ARG A 52 -2.28 1.04 16.32
CA ARG A 52 -1.49 1.42 15.14
C ARG A 52 -1.03 0.18 14.39
N PRO A 53 -1.35 0.07 13.09
CA PRO A 53 -0.84 -1.02 12.27
C PRO A 53 0.66 -0.85 12.01
N VAL A 54 1.39 -1.96 11.99
CA VAL A 54 2.82 -1.98 11.70
C VAL A 54 3.16 -3.01 10.63
N ILE A 55 4.03 -2.65 9.69
CA ILE A 55 4.57 -3.58 8.70
C ILE A 55 5.57 -4.51 9.40
N ARG A 56 5.24 -5.80 9.46
CA ARG A 56 6.10 -6.84 10.04
C ARG A 56 7.07 -7.42 9.02
N GLN A 57 6.66 -7.44 7.77
CA GLN A 57 7.44 -7.97 6.67
C GLN A 57 6.98 -7.30 5.37
N CYS A 58 7.93 -6.88 4.54
CA CYS A 58 7.66 -6.43 3.18
C CYS A 58 8.55 -7.20 2.22
N GLY A 59 7.93 -7.84 1.23
CA GLY A 59 8.62 -8.64 0.22
C GLY A 59 8.26 -8.17 -1.18
N ARG A 60 9.05 -8.62 -2.16
CA ARG A 60 8.82 -8.31 -3.56
C ARG A 60 9.25 -9.44 -4.49
N PHE A 61 8.67 -9.42 -5.67
CA PHE A 61 9.00 -10.20 -6.85
C PHE A 61 9.03 -9.26 -8.07
N THR A 62 9.92 -9.50 -9.02
CA THR A 62 10.06 -8.69 -10.23
C THR A 62 9.75 -9.58 -11.43
N PRO A 63 8.49 -9.58 -11.93
CA PRO A 63 8.10 -10.45 -13.04
C PRO A 63 8.70 -10.02 -14.38
N GLY A 64 9.16 -8.77 -14.48
CA GLY A 64 9.82 -8.23 -15.67
C GLY A 64 10.33 -6.81 -15.42
N PRO A 65 11.01 -6.22 -16.42
CA PRO A 65 11.51 -4.86 -16.35
C PRO A 65 10.39 -3.87 -16.01
N GLY A 66 10.65 -2.95 -15.07
CA GLY A 66 9.70 -1.89 -14.71
C GLY A 66 8.47 -2.36 -13.93
N VAL A 67 8.41 -3.61 -13.49
CA VAL A 67 7.29 -4.15 -12.70
C VAL A 67 7.79 -4.72 -11.38
N ILE A 68 7.10 -4.39 -10.29
CA ILE A 68 7.31 -5.03 -8.99
C ILE A 68 5.96 -5.50 -8.47
N GLU A 69 5.85 -6.77 -8.15
CA GLU A 69 4.77 -7.30 -7.34
C GLU A 69 5.26 -7.44 -5.90
N ALA A 70 4.56 -6.85 -4.96
CA ALA A 70 5.00 -6.76 -3.58
C ALA A 70 3.88 -7.08 -2.61
N PHE A 71 4.28 -7.43 -1.40
CA PHE A 71 3.36 -7.64 -0.30
C PHE A 71 3.88 -6.99 0.98
N ALA A 72 2.95 -6.68 1.87
CA ALA A 72 3.23 -6.28 3.25
C ALA A 72 2.36 -7.11 4.19
N ARG A 73 3.00 -7.77 5.18
CA ARG A 73 2.30 -8.37 6.32
C ARG A 73 2.16 -7.31 7.40
N ILE A 74 0.94 -7.04 7.82
CA ILE A 74 0.59 -5.96 8.72
C ILE A 74 0.05 -6.56 10.01
N ALA A 75 0.56 -6.09 11.14
CA ALA A 75 0.02 -6.43 12.46
C ALA A 75 -0.70 -5.22 13.06
N THR A 76 -1.91 -5.45 13.56
CA THR A 76 -2.72 -4.46 14.29
C THR A 76 -3.20 -5.11 15.59
N GLY A 77 -2.45 -4.90 16.67
CA GLY A 77 -2.66 -5.66 17.91
C GLY A 77 -2.35 -7.15 17.71
N ASP A 78 -3.33 -8.00 17.99
CA ASP A 78 -3.29 -9.46 17.80
C ASP A 78 -3.73 -9.89 16.38
N ARG A 79 -4.23 -8.96 15.56
CA ARG A 79 -4.72 -9.24 14.21
C ARG A 79 -3.60 -9.14 13.18
N LEU A 80 -3.66 -10.01 12.18
CA LEU A 80 -2.80 -9.98 11.01
C LEU A 80 -3.63 -9.77 9.74
N SER A 81 -3.13 -8.90 8.87
CA SER A 81 -3.61 -8.74 7.50
C SER A 81 -2.44 -8.73 6.52
N ALA A 82 -2.74 -8.95 5.25
CA ALA A 82 -1.77 -8.86 4.18
C ALA A 82 -2.26 -7.86 3.15
N MET A 83 -1.37 -6.99 2.70
CA MET A 83 -1.59 -6.09 1.58
C MET A 83 -0.72 -6.52 0.42
N ALA A 84 -1.33 -6.83 -0.72
CA ALA A 84 -0.64 -7.10 -1.97
C ALA A 84 -0.76 -5.88 -2.88
N PHE A 85 0.31 -5.53 -3.59
CA PHE A 85 0.28 -4.39 -4.49
C PHE A 85 1.28 -4.55 -5.63
N ARG A 86 0.93 -3.96 -6.76
CA ARG A 86 1.75 -3.94 -7.97
C ARG A 86 2.25 -2.53 -8.21
N LEU A 87 3.54 -2.40 -8.49
CA LEU A 87 4.17 -1.16 -8.91
C LEU A 87 4.60 -1.27 -10.36
N GLU A 88 4.36 -0.22 -11.12
CA GLU A 88 4.80 -0.08 -12.49
C GLU A 88 5.64 1.20 -12.62
N GLN A 89 6.77 1.08 -13.31
CA GLN A 89 7.65 2.20 -13.61
C GLN A 89 7.22 2.81 -14.94
N GLY A 90 6.84 4.10 -14.91
CA GLY A 90 6.52 4.84 -16.12
C GLY A 90 7.76 5.11 -16.98
N GLN A 91 7.53 5.61 -18.19
CA GLN A 91 8.60 6.08 -19.08
C GLN A 91 9.43 7.21 -18.46
N ASP A 92 8.84 7.96 -17.52
CA ASP A 92 9.51 9.00 -16.73
C ASP A 92 10.34 8.44 -15.55
N LEU A 93 10.55 7.12 -15.53
CA LEU A 93 11.27 6.37 -14.51
C LEU A 93 10.66 6.45 -13.11
N ARG A 94 9.44 6.99 -12.97
CA ARG A 94 8.74 7.07 -11.68
C ARG A 94 7.90 5.83 -11.45
N TRP A 95 8.05 5.25 -10.27
CA TRP A 95 7.23 4.15 -9.79
C TRP A 95 5.85 4.64 -9.37
N ARG A 96 4.82 3.88 -9.72
CA ARG A 96 3.42 4.14 -9.36
C ARG A 96 2.75 2.83 -8.98
N CYS A 97 1.86 2.88 -8.00
CA CYS A 97 1.00 1.76 -7.65
C CYS A 97 -0.04 1.57 -8.76
N ALA A 98 -0.05 0.39 -9.37
CA ALA A 98 -0.97 0.02 -10.45
C ALA A 98 -2.16 -0.81 -9.93
N ALA A 99 -1.97 -1.58 -8.86
CA ALA A 99 -3.03 -2.31 -8.18
C ALA A 99 -2.72 -2.47 -6.69
N VAL A 100 -3.75 -2.52 -5.84
CA VAL A 100 -3.64 -2.78 -4.40
C VAL A 100 -4.85 -3.55 -3.89
N GLU A 101 -4.60 -4.55 -3.05
CA GLU A 101 -5.60 -5.39 -2.42
C GLU A 101 -5.19 -5.71 -0.97
N ILE A 102 -6.19 -5.91 -0.09
CA ILE A 102 -5.98 -6.29 1.30
C ILE A 102 -6.80 -7.54 1.61
N GLN A 103 -6.14 -8.52 2.21
CA GLN A 103 -6.77 -9.72 2.75
C GLN A 103 -6.66 -9.74 4.27
N GLY A 104 -7.79 -10.01 4.94
CA GLY A 104 -7.92 -9.99 6.41
C GLY A 104 -8.59 -8.72 6.94
N PRO A 105 -8.58 -8.51 8.26
CA PRO A 105 -9.16 -7.32 8.88
C PRO A 105 -8.50 -6.04 8.33
N ARG A 106 -9.30 -5.00 8.07
CA ARG A 106 -8.74 -3.70 7.66
C ARG A 106 -7.86 -3.14 8.79
N PRO A 107 -6.61 -2.73 8.47
CA PRO A 107 -5.63 -2.29 9.45
C PRO A 107 -5.93 -0.92 10.07
#